data_AF-A0A7J6RXB2-F1
#
_entry.id   AF-A0A7J6RXB2-F1
#
_cell.length_a   1.000
_cell.length_b   1.000
_cell.length_c   1.000
_cell.angle_alpha   90.00
_cell.angle_beta   90.00
_cell.angle_gamma   90.00
#
_symmetry.space_group_name_H-M   'P 1'
#
loop_
_entity.id
_entity.type
_entity.pdbx_description
1 polymer ?
#
loop_
_entity_poly.entity_id
_entity_poly.type
_entity_poly.pdbx_seq_one_letter_code
_entity_poly.pdbx_strand_id
1 'polypeptide(L)'
;MVDSGALPTVINTFLPLLVVFVAVAYVYFAGDYAGHEIVHHNKAFVHPPDRKLIDKYDLLQAQLSEEAATRERIEAHPKSVVLGFGACLDGVTRGTELLKELDIQPAEHPQDHDVITSPQDLAETFHYFFEHGAAAERYVSNKTLFHQLVSAVRGFGEQHGSFWRFGGNAPHMGCRIQMEGHNVLLGAHVTKELRDQFAAPLPVAGGLAPTSTEDSDDIHIILESVSDELWGNDTCPRANRLALHSDVHSPYLRGIEEVQEEIDSGAFKPDALVLGAFQMMDGFPFPAEGERLQRLQRARQLTDEQDPSVKVHVELASFANSEFMKELYDTGMLTRVDSLGMNEQELTTFTDWLSKSPTSDGSLIRASDSRPKVRNVLDALRNLWKLIEDANEGLNTTRKVTRIHVHTLAFQAVMI
;
A
#
# COMPACT_ATOMS: atom_id res chain seq x y z
N MET A 1 -19.04 1.01 46.76
CA MET A 1 -18.85 -0.18 45.93
C MET A 1 -19.83 -0.08 44.78
N VAL A 2 -19.37 0.41 43.64
CA VAL A 2 -20.08 0.40 42.37
C VAL A 2 -19.03 0.04 41.34
N ASP A 3 -19.30 -1.04 40.62
CA ASP A 3 -18.47 -1.65 39.58
C ASP A 3 -18.16 -0.66 38.45
N SER A 4 -16.88 -0.51 38.12
CA SER A 4 -16.41 0.17 36.93
C SER A 4 -16.36 -0.83 35.77
N GLY A 5 -17.41 -0.81 34.94
CA GLY A 5 -17.47 -1.55 33.69
C GLY A 5 -16.41 -1.05 32.69
N ALA A 6 -15.68 -1.99 32.11
CA ALA A 6 -14.66 -1.77 31.09
C ALA A 6 -15.27 -1.17 29.81
N LEU A 7 -14.66 -0.09 29.31
CA LEU A 7 -14.88 0.44 27.96
C LEU A 7 -14.16 -0.46 26.94
N PRO A 8 -14.71 -0.72 25.74
CA PRO A 8 -14.08 -1.58 24.74
C PRO A 8 -12.87 -0.92 24.05
N THR A 9 -11.84 -1.73 23.87
CA THR A 9 -10.56 -1.50 23.20
C THR A 9 -10.70 -1.33 21.68
N VAL A 10 -11.43 -0.30 21.22
CA VAL A 10 -11.61 0.01 19.77
C VAL A 10 -10.91 1.31 19.35
N ILE A 11 -10.40 2.09 20.31
CA ILE A 11 -9.88 3.45 20.06
C ILE A 11 -8.40 3.48 19.60
N ASN A 12 -7.63 2.41 19.82
CA ASN A 12 -6.18 2.43 19.55
C ASN A 12 -5.74 2.10 18.12
N THR A 13 -6.65 1.66 17.24
CA THR A 13 -6.31 1.30 15.84
C THR A 13 -6.58 2.44 14.85
N PHE A 14 -7.38 3.45 15.23
CA PHE A 14 -7.83 4.52 14.33
C PHE A 14 -7.03 5.83 14.44
N LEU A 15 -6.30 6.05 15.52
CA LEU A 15 -5.57 7.31 15.75
C LEU A 15 -4.43 7.58 14.74
N PRO A 16 -3.68 6.56 14.25
CA PRO A 16 -2.69 6.78 13.19
C PRO A 16 -3.36 7.19 11.87
N LEU A 17 -4.50 6.59 11.50
CA LEU A 17 -5.22 6.92 10.26
C LEU A 17 -5.86 8.32 10.29
N LEU A 18 -6.18 8.87 11.47
CA LEU A 18 -6.76 10.22 11.60
C LEU A 18 -5.73 11.33 11.36
N VAL A 19 -4.51 11.19 11.91
CA VAL A 19 -3.42 12.17 11.73
C VAL A 19 -2.83 12.12 10.31
N VAL A 20 -2.92 10.95 9.66
CA VAL A 20 -2.36 10.68 8.32
C VAL A 20 -3.11 11.38 7.18
N PHE A 21 -4.42 11.62 7.31
CA PHE A 21 -5.19 12.22 6.21
C PHE A 21 -5.28 13.76 6.27
N VAL A 22 -5.25 14.36 7.47
CA VAL A 22 -5.24 15.84 7.61
C VAL A 22 -4.06 16.45 6.85
N ALA A 23 -2.90 15.78 6.81
CA ALA A 23 -1.74 16.24 6.03
C ALA A 23 -1.88 16.03 4.51
N VAL A 24 -2.51 14.95 4.06
CA VAL A 24 -2.68 14.64 2.63
C VAL A 24 -3.77 15.51 2.00
N ALA A 25 -4.91 15.71 2.69
CA ALA A 25 -5.96 16.61 2.22
C ALA A 25 -5.51 18.08 2.22
N TYR A 26 -4.70 18.49 3.20
CA TYR A 26 -4.15 19.85 3.29
C TYR A 26 -3.19 20.19 2.15
N VAL A 27 -2.32 19.25 1.75
CA VAL A 27 -1.32 19.48 0.69
C VAL A 27 -1.91 19.36 -0.72
N TYR A 28 -2.92 18.51 -0.94
CA TYR A 28 -3.47 18.29 -2.29
C TYR A 28 -4.71 19.11 -2.63
N PHE A 29 -5.57 19.42 -1.65
CA PHE A 29 -6.91 19.93 -1.95
C PHE A 29 -7.15 21.37 -1.49
N ALA A 30 -6.20 22.01 -0.79
CA ALA A 30 -6.35 23.36 -0.25
C ALA A 30 -5.29 24.39 -0.72
N GLY A 31 -4.25 23.99 -1.45
CA GLY A 31 -3.10 24.85 -1.74
C GLY A 31 -3.04 25.41 -3.16
N ASP A 32 -3.55 26.62 -3.36
CA ASP A 32 -3.11 27.52 -4.44
C ASP A 32 -1.72 28.08 -4.05
N TYR A 33 -0.65 27.36 -4.41
CA TYR A 33 0.73 27.77 -4.13
C TYR A 33 1.34 28.65 -5.23
N ALA A 34 0.51 29.30 -6.06
CA ALA A 34 0.95 30.35 -6.96
C ALA A 34 0.63 31.74 -6.38
N GLY A 35 1.28 32.14 -5.28
CA GLY A 35 1.28 33.57 -4.94
C GLY A 35 1.65 34.02 -3.54
N HIS A 36 1.67 33.17 -2.51
CA HIS A 36 1.99 33.65 -1.17
C HIS A 36 2.88 32.69 -0.39
N GLU A 37 3.98 33.23 0.14
CA GLU A 37 4.87 32.59 1.11
C GLU A 37 4.08 32.06 2.31
N ILE A 38 3.64 30.80 2.24
CA ILE A 38 3.39 30.02 3.44
C ILE A 38 4.64 29.17 3.65
N VAL A 39 5.66 29.83 4.19
CA VAL A 39 6.76 29.15 4.87
C VAL A 39 6.15 28.58 6.14
N HIS A 40 5.79 27.28 6.12
CA HIS A 40 5.63 26.54 7.37
C HIS A 40 6.99 26.57 8.08
N HIS A 41 7.15 27.48 9.04
CA HIS A 41 8.28 27.47 9.95
C HIS A 41 8.21 26.19 10.76
N ASN A 42 8.85 25.14 10.24
CA ASN A 42 9.07 23.89 10.92
C ASN A 42 10.02 24.15 12.10
N LYS A 43 9.46 24.56 13.24
CA LYS A 43 10.18 24.95 14.46
C LYS A 43 10.75 23.76 15.25
N ALA A 44 10.98 22.62 14.59
CA ALA A 44 11.67 21.47 15.18
C ALA A 44 13.16 21.77 15.51
N PHE A 45 13.74 22.84 14.96
CA PHE A 45 15.12 23.28 15.20
C PHE A 45 15.22 24.65 15.90
N VAL A 46 14.29 24.95 16.81
CA VAL A 46 14.39 26.15 17.66
C VAL A 46 15.32 25.88 18.84
N HIS A 47 16.30 26.76 19.05
CA HIS A 47 17.22 26.73 20.19
C HIS A 47 16.44 26.68 21.52
N PRO A 48 16.94 25.98 22.56
CA PRO A 48 16.22 25.74 23.82
C PRO A 48 15.54 26.95 24.50
N PRO A 49 16.05 28.21 24.42
CA PRO A 49 15.42 29.36 25.07
C PRO A 49 14.13 29.84 24.39
N ASP A 50 13.89 29.50 23.13
CA ASP A 50 12.80 30.07 22.30
C ASP A 50 11.56 29.17 22.22
N ARG A 51 11.55 28.03 22.93
CA ARG A 51 10.34 27.22 23.15
C ARG A 51 9.42 27.95 24.12
N LYS A 52 8.60 28.88 23.60
CA LYS A 52 7.31 29.14 24.25
C LYS A 52 6.61 27.79 24.36
N LEU A 53 6.27 27.38 25.59
CA LEU A 53 5.32 26.30 25.85
C LEU A 53 4.04 26.67 25.09
N ILE A 54 3.89 26.17 23.86
CA ILE A 54 2.60 26.18 23.19
C ILE A 54 1.74 25.26 24.05
N ASP A 55 0.66 25.81 24.60
CA ASP A 55 -0.28 25.03 25.39
C ASP A 55 -0.77 23.88 24.50
N LYS A 56 -0.78 22.65 25.02
CA LYS A 56 -1.34 21.49 24.32
C LYS A 56 -2.80 21.77 23.92
N TYR A 57 -3.50 22.61 24.68
CA TYR A 57 -4.83 23.10 24.34
C TYR A 57 -4.85 23.95 23.07
N ASP A 58 -3.95 24.92 22.93
CA ASP A 58 -3.89 25.79 21.74
C ASP A 58 -3.54 24.99 20.49
N LEU A 59 -2.62 24.02 20.60
CA LEU A 59 -2.29 23.12 19.50
C LEU A 59 -3.52 22.30 19.07
N LEU A 60 -4.26 21.75 20.04
CA LEU A 60 -5.48 20.98 19.78
C LEU A 60 -6.56 21.85 19.11
N GLN A 61 -6.76 23.08 19.60
CA GLN A 61 -7.73 24.00 19.00
C GLN A 61 -7.37 24.37 17.56
N ALA A 62 -6.08 24.61 17.29
CA ALA A 62 -5.60 24.85 15.94
C ALA A 62 -5.84 23.64 15.01
N GLN A 63 -5.58 22.42 15.50
CA GLN A 63 -5.85 21.20 14.74
C GLN A 63 -7.34 21.03 14.43
N LEU A 64 -8.20 21.21 15.41
CA LEU A 64 -9.66 21.11 15.24
C LEU A 64 -10.20 22.18 14.27
N SER A 65 -9.69 23.41 14.37
CA SER A 65 -10.07 24.49 13.45
C SER A 65 -9.64 24.20 12.02
N GLU A 66 -8.43 23.66 11.82
CA GLU A 66 -7.95 23.30 10.48
C GLU A 66 -8.73 22.10 9.92
N GLU A 67 -9.08 21.12 10.76
CA GLU A 67 -9.94 20.00 10.36
C GLU A 67 -11.32 20.50 9.92
N ALA A 68 -11.93 21.41 10.68
CA ALA A 68 -13.21 22.01 10.31
C ALA A 68 -13.13 22.77 8.98
N ALA A 69 -12.11 23.62 8.80
CA ALA A 69 -11.89 24.35 7.57
C ALA A 69 -11.63 23.42 6.36
N THR A 70 -10.94 22.29 6.59
CA THR A 70 -10.71 21.26 5.56
C THR A 70 -12.03 20.62 5.14
N ARG A 71 -12.89 20.26 6.10
CA ARG A 71 -14.21 19.71 5.81
C ARG A 71 -15.06 20.68 5.00
N GLU A 72 -15.11 21.95 5.38
CA GLU A 72 -15.83 22.97 4.61
C GLU A 72 -15.33 23.08 3.16
N ARG A 73 -14.01 23.00 2.94
CA ARG A 73 -13.43 22.99 1.59
C ARG A 73 -13.83 21.76 0.80
N ILE A 74 -13.80 20.58 1.42
CA ILE A 74 -14.20 19.33 0.76
C ILE A 74 -15.69 19.33 0.43
N GLU A 75 -16.54 19.78 1.35
CA GLU A 75 -17.98 19.91 1.12
C GLU A 75 -18.30 20.90 0.00
N ALA A 76 -17.55 22.01 -0.09
CA ALA A 76 -17.72 22.99 -1.15
C ALA A 76 -17.22 22.48 -2.51
N HIS A 77 -16.15 21.69 -2.53
CA HIS A 77 -15.49 21.23 -3.76
C HIS A 77 -15.07 19.75 -3.65
N PRO A 78 -16.02 18.82 -3.65
CA PRO A 78 -15.70 17.41 -3.53
C PRO A 78 -14.97 16.95 -4.79
N LYS A 79 -13.80 16.34 -4.57
CA LYS A 79 -13.01 15.69 -5.61
C LYS A 79 -13.56 14.33 -6.00
N SER A 80 -13.35 13.97 -7.26
CA SER A 80 -13.69 12.66 -7.80
C SER A 80 -12.41 11.87 -8.03
N VAL A 81 -12.28 10.71 -7.38
CA VAL A 81 -11.04 9.94 -7.38
C VAL A 81 -11.31 8.53 -7.88
N VAL A 82 -10.54 8.09 -8.86
CA VAL A 82 -10.47 6.67 -9.23
C VAL A 82 -9.41 6.01 -8.36
N LEU A 83 -9.75 4.87 -7.78
CA LEU A 83 -8.79 4.02 -7.08
C LEU A 83 -8.72 2.65 -7.74
N GLY A 84 -7.51 2.16 -7.97
CA GLY A 84 -7.29 0.82 -8.49
C GLY A 84 -5.82 0.44 -8.33
N PHE A 85 -5.39 -0.75 -8.74
CA PHE A 85 -6.25 -1.91 -8.92
C PHE A 85 -6.19 -2.78 -7.66
N GLY A 86 -6.97 -3.85 -7.64
CA GLY A 86 -6.89 -4.87 -6.61
C GLY A 86 -7.83 -4.66 -5.42
N ALA A 87 -8.53 -5.72 -5.10
CA ALA A 87 -9.35 -5.89 -3.91
C ALA A 87 -9.30 -7.36 -3.54
N CYS A 88 -9.28 -7.66 -2.25
CA CYS A 88 -9.17 -9.02 -1.77
C CYS A 88 -9.90 -9.19 -0.44
N LEU A 89 -10.03 -10.44 -0.02
CA LEU A 89 -10.43 -10.82 1.32
C LEU A 89 -9.20 -11.30 2.10
N ASP A 90 -8.83 -10.58 3.16
CA ASP A 90 -7.72 -10.91 4.04
C ASP A 90 -8.17 -11.89 5.12
N GLY A 91 -7.55 -13.06 5.17
CA GLY A 91 -7.54 -13.96 6.32
C GLY A 91 -6.31 -13.70 7.18
N VAL A 92 -6.50 -12.99 8.29
CA VAL A 92 -5.43 -12.62 9.22
C VAL A 92 -5.29 -13.69 10.29
N THR A 93 -4.06 -14.10 10.62
CA THR A 93 -3.78 -15.06 11.69
C THR A 93 -2.36 -14.89 12.25
N ARG A 94 -2.07 -15.55 13.37
CA ARG A 94 -0.70 -15.67 13.89
C ARG A 94 0.08 -16.68 13.06
N GLY A 95 1.18 -16.22 12.48
CA GLY A 95 2.02 -17.03 11.58
C GLY A 95 2.55 -18.29 12.25
N THR A 96 3.17 -18.18 13.43
CA THR A 96 3.75 -19.35 14.10
C THR A 96 2.69 -20.36 14.54
N GLU A 97 1.48 -19.91 14.90
CA GLU A 97 0.39 -20.80 15.31
C GLU A 97 -0.18 -21.57 14.10
N LEU A 98 -0.38 -20.89 12.97
CA LEU A 98 -0.84 -21.53 11.74
C LEU A 98 0.17 -22.56 11.22
N LEU A 99 1.46 -22.22 11.20
CA LEU A 99 2.50 -23.13 10.74
C LEU A 99 2.60 -24.39 11.62
N LYS A 100 2.45 -24.25 12.95
CA LYS A 100 2.40 -25.41 13.87
C LYS A 100 1.23 -26.33 13.57
N GLU A 101 0.04 -25.79 13.29
CA GLU A 101 -1.12 -26.61 12.94
C GLU A 101 -0.88 -27.42 11.66
N LEU A 102 -0.24 -26.79 10.67
CA LEU A 102 0.07 -27.42 9.40
C LEU A 102 1.29 -28.35 9.45
N ASP A 103 1.84 -28.59 10.64
CA ASP A 103 3.07 -29.35 10.88
C ASP A 103 4.28 -28.84 10.06
N ILE A 104 4.30 -27.52 9.84
CA ILE A 104 5.40 -26.81 9.18
C ILE A 104 6.38 -26.36 10.27
N GLN A 105 7.55 -26.98 10.27
CA GLN A 105 8.58 -26.74 11.27
C GLN A 105 9.43 -25.51 10.93
N PRO A 106 10.10 -24.88 11.91
CA PRO A 106 11.08 -23.84 11.66
C PRO A 106 12.20 -24.33 10.71
N ALA A 107 12.54 -23.53 9.70
CA ALA A 107 13.61 -23.86 8.77
C ALA A 107 14.99 -23.78 9.43
N GLU A 108 15.87 -24.78 9.19
CA GLU A 108 17.27 -24.76 9.64
C GLU A 108 18.11 -23.70 8.88
N HIS A 109 17.71 -23.40 7.64
CA HIS A 109 18.36 -22.44 6.76
C HIS A 109 17.30 -21.48 6.20
N PRO A 110 16.93 -20.43 6.96
CA PRO A 110 16.00 -19.41 6.50
C PRO A 110 16.48 -18.77 5.20
N GLN A 111 15.63 -18.76 4.18
CA GLN A 111 15.89 -18.10 2.91
C GLN A 111 14.59 -17.61 2.30
N ASP A 112 14.68 -16.51 1.57
CA ASP A 112 13.54 -15.94 0.86
C ASP A 112 13.40 -16.56 -0.52
N HIS A 113 12.17 -16.92 -0.88
CA HIS A 113 11.80 -17.38 -2.21
C HIS A 113 10.89 -16.36 -2.88
N ASP A 114 11.13 -16.06 -4.16
CA ASP A 114 10.25 -15.18 -4.95
C ASP A 114 8.84 -15.75 -5.09
N VAL A 115 8.75 -17.08 -5.23
CA VAL A 115 7.51 -17.83 -5.38
C VAL A 115 7.53 -19.04 -4.45
N ILE A 116 6.45 -19.23 -3.70
CA ILE A 116 6.28 -20.37 -2.82
C ILE A 116 5.64 -21.52 -3.61
N THR A 117 6.40 -22.60 -3.80
CA THR A 117 5.98 -23.81 -4.53
C THR A 117 5.73 -24.99 -3.60
N SER A 118 6.28 -24.95 -2.38
CA SER A 118 6.23 -26.05 -1.43
C SER A 118 6.05 -25.58 0.03
N PRO A 119 5.65 -26.46 0.96
CA PRO A 119 5.67 -26.15 2.39
C PRO A 119 7.07 -25.79 2.91
N GLN A 120 8.13 -26.33 2.31
CA GLN A 120 9.52 -25.99 2.65
C GLN A 120 9.81 -24.54 2.29
N ASP A 121 9.45 -24.10 1.08
CA ASP A 121 9.65 -22.71 0.64
C ASP A 121 8.89 -21.75 1.56
N LEU A 122 7.68 -22.11 1.99
CA LEU A 122 6.91 -21.34 2.96
C LEU A 122 7.61 -21.27 4.31
N ALA A 123 8.12 -22.40 4.83
CA ALA A 123 8.84 -22.45 6.09
C ALA A 123 10.08 -21.55 6.08
N GLU A 124 10.88 -21.64 5.01
CA GLU A 124 12.10 -20.88 4.82
C GLU A 124 11.80 -19.39 4.66
N THR A 125 10.80 -19.04 3.83
CA THR A 125 10.43 -17.64 3.56
C THR A 125 9.84 -16.98 4.80
N PHE A 126 8.93 -17.66 5.50
CA PHE A 126 8.36 -17.17 6.75
C PHE A 126 9.48 -16.95 7.78
N HIS A 127 10.36 -17.94 7.96
CA HIS A 127 11.44 -17.83 8.94
C HIS A 127 12.39 -16.66 8.60
N TYR A 128 12.75 -16.49 7.32
CA TYR A 128 13.59 -15.39 6.88
C TYR A 128 12.98 -14.03 7.24
N PHE A 129 11.71 -13.78 6.93
CA PHE A 129 11.08 -12.50 7.27
C PHE A 129 10.82 -12.32 8.76
N PHE A 130 10.55 -13.43 9.46
CA PHE A 130 10.35 -13.46 10.90
C PHE A 130 11.60 -13.00 11.66
N GLU A 131 12.78 -13.57 11.37
CA GLU A 131 14.04 -13.23 12.05
C GLU A 131 14.49 -11.79 11.74
N HIS A 132 14.17 -11.28 10.54
CA HIS A 132 14.47 -9.91 10.14
C HIS A 132 13.44 -8.89 10.68
N GLY A 133 12.24 -9.35 11.07
CA GLY A 133 11.11 -8.48 11.40
C GLY A 133 10.72 -7.57 10.25
N ALA A 134 10.80 -8.08 9.01
CA ALA A 134 10.54 -7.35 7.77
C ALA A 134 9.20 -7.79 7.15
N ALA A 135 8.57 -6.88 6.40
CA ALA A 135 7.30 -7.16 5.76
C ALA A 135 7.57 -7.76 4.38
N ALA A 136 6.73 -8.69 3.97
CA ALA A 136 6.81 -9.26 2.63
C ALA A 136 5.45 -9.73 2.14
N GLU A 137 5.37 -9.88 0.82
CA GLU A 137 4.22 -10.41 0.13
C GLU A 137 4.70 -11.41 -0.94
N ARG A 138 4.15 -12.62 -0.96
CA ARG A 138 4.61 -13.69 -1.86
C ARG A 138 3.48 -14.43 -2.53
N TYR A 139 3.68 -14.71 -3.82
CA TYR A 139 2.80 -15.56 -4.58
C TYR A 139 3.01 -17.03 -4.23
N VAL A 140 1.92 -17.74 -3.95
CA VAL A 140 1.89 -19.18 -3.71
C VAL A 140 1.39 -19.86 -4.99
N SER A 141 2.29 -20.47 -5.75
CA SER A 141 1.96 -21.15 -7.00
C SER A 141 1.26 -22.50 -6.79
N ASN A 142 1.54 -23.14 -5.66
CA ASN A 142 0.90 -24.40 -5.28
C ASN A 142 -0.51 -24.15 -4.73
N LYS A 143 -1.51 -24.25 -5.62
CA LYS A 143 -2.93 -24.03 -5.27
C LYS A 143 -3.43 -24.97 -4.16
N THR A 144 -2.92 -26.21 -4.08
CA THR A 144 -3.28 -27.15 -3.02
C THR A 144 -2.80 -26.66 -1.65
N LEU A 145 -1.54 -26.23 -1.55
CA LEU A 145 -1.00 -25.62 -0.34
C LEU A 145 -1.77 -24.35 0.04
N PHE A 146 -2.08 -23.50 -0.94
CA PHE A 146 -2.83 -22.28 -0.68
C PHE A 146 -4.25 -22.57 -0.16
N HIS A 147 -4.96 -23.55 -0.74
CA HIS A 147 -6.26 -23.98 -0.23
C HIS A 147 -6.18 -24.57 1.18
N GLN A 148 -5.10 -25.27 1.52
CA GLN A 148 -4.87 -25.77 2.88
C GLN A 148 -4.70 -24.61 3.86
N LEU A 149 -3.92 -23.57 3.51
CA LEU A 149 -3.75 -22.36 4.32
C LEU A 149 -5.10 -21.67 4.55
N VAL A 150 -5.87 -21.43 3.49
CA VAL A 150 -7.20 -20.81 3.59
C VAL A 150 -8.14 -21.63 4.49
N SER A 151 -8.15 -22.95 4.31
CA SER A 151 -8.99 -23.85 5.12
C SER A 151 -8.58 -23.84 6.60
N ALA A 152 -7.28 -23.81 6.89
CA ALA A 152 -6.77 -23.75 8.25
C ALA A 152 -7.12 -22.43 8.93
N VAL A 153 -6.97 -21.28 8.25
CA VAL A 153 -7.37 -19.96 8.81
C VAL A 153 -8.88 -19.89 9.07
N ARG A 154 -9.71 -20.48 8.18
CA ARG A 154 -11.16 -20.59 8.43
C ARG A 154 -11.50 -21.50 9.61
N GLY A 155 -10.71 -22.56 9.82
CA GLY A 155 -10.88 -23.50 10.93
C GLY A 155 -10.43 -22.94 12.29
N PHE A 156 -9.39 -22.11 12.30
CA PHE A 156 -8.83 -21.50 13.51
C PHE A 156 -9.81 -20.59 14.23
N GLY A 157 -10.56 -19.75 13.51
CA GLY A 157 -11.52 -18.83 14.10
C GLY A 157 -10.92 -17.81 15.09
N GLU A 158 -11.78 -16.98 15.66
CA GLU A 158 -11.38 -15.84 16.51
C GLU A 158 -10.67 -16.27 17.80
N GLN A 159 -10.98 -17.45 18.33
CA GLN A 159 -10.32 -17.99 19.53
C GLN A 159 -8.80 -18.17 19.38
N HIS A 160 -8.31 -18.31 18.14
CA HIS A 160 -6.89 -18.40 17.80
C HIS A 160 -6.35 -17.09 17.21
N GLY A 161 -7.07 -15.99 17.41
CA GLY A 161 -6.69 -14.68 16.88
C GLY A 161 -6.84 -14.55 15.36
N SER A 162 -7.55 -15.49 14.71
CA SER A 162 -7.80 -15.42 13.28
C SER A 162 -9.10 -14.67 12.97
N PHE A 163 -9.06 -13.77 12.00
CA PHE A 163 -10.24 -13.03 11.56
C PHE A 163 -10.15 -12.70 10.06
N TRP A 164 -11.30 -12.38 9.49
CA TRP A 164 -11.44 -12.04 8.07
C TRP A 164 -11.88 -10.59 7.91
N ARG A 165 -11.32 -9.89 6.92
CA ARG A 165 -11.71 -8.53 6.57
C ARG A 165 -11.48 -8.27 5.09
N PHE A 166 -12.10 -7.23 4.54
CA PHE A 166 -11.70 -6.74 3.23
C PHE A 166 -10.26 -6.21 3.28
N GLY A 167 -9.52 -6.46 2.21
CA GLY A 167 -8.14 -6.04 1.99
C GLY A 167 -7.97 -5.29 0.67
N GLY A 168 -6.71 -5.01 0.34
CA GLY A 168 -6.32 -4.24 -0.84
C GLY A 168 -6.20 -2.73 -0.57
N ASN A 169 -5.13 -2.13 -1.08
CA ASN A 169 -4.84 -0.71 -0.89
C ASN A 169 -5.97 0.18 -1.44
N ALA A 170 -6.51 -0.15 -2.63
CA ALA A 170 -7.53 0.64 -3.30
C ALA A 170 -8.87 0.67 -2.52
N PRO A 171 -9.45 -0.45 -2.05
CA PRO A 171 -10.63 -0.43 -1.18
C PRO A 171 -10.42 0.33 0.13
N HIS A 172 -9.28 0.17 0.80
CA HIS A 172 -9.00 0.89 2.05
C HIS A 172 -8.91 2.41 1.84
N MET A 173 -8.13 2.85 0.85
CA MET A 173 -8.03 4.27 0.51
C MET A 173 -9.37 4.82 0.03
N GLY A 174 -10.11 4.06 -0.79
CA GLY A 174 -11.41 4.45 -1.32
C GLY A 174 -12.44 4.63 -0.22
N CYS A 175 -12.53 3.70 0.73
CA CYS A 175 -13.43 3.84 1.88
C CYS A 175 -13.13 5.11 2.65
N ARG A 176 -11.85 5.39 2.91
CA ARG A 176 -11.46 6.60 3.64
C ARG A 176 -11.81 7.86 2.85
N ILE A 177 -11.46 7.93 1.57
CA ILE A 177 -11.74 9.08 0.71
C ILE A 177 -13.24 9.35 0.62
N GLN A 178 -14.06 8.30 0.49
CA GLN A 178 -15.52 8.42 0.47
C GLN A 178 -16.08 8.95 1.80
N MET A 179 -15.54 8.50 2.94
CA MET A 179 -15.94 8.99 4.27
C MET A 179 -15.59 10.46 4.51
N GLU A 180 -14.58 10.98 3.80
CA GLU A 180 -14.16 12.39 3.87
C GLU A 180 -15.03 13.32 3.02
N GLY A 181 -15.97 12.78 2.23
CA GLY A 181 -16.92 13.56 1.41
C GLY A 181 -16.55 13.65 -0.07
N HIS A 182 -15.57 12.88 -0.54
CA HIS A 182 -15.20 12.80 -1.95
C HIS A 182 -15.99 11.71 -2.69
N ASN A 183 -16.04 11.83 -4.02
CA ASN A 183 -16.61 10.80 -4.89
C ASN A 183 -15.54 9.79 -5.26
N VAL A 184 -15.86 8.50 -5.16
CA VAL A 184 -14.93 7.42 -5.47
C VAL A 184 -15.48 6.53 -6.57
N LEU A 185 -14.60 6.09 -7.48
CA LEU A 185 -14.83 4.96 -8.37
C LEU A 185 -13.71 3.93 -8.16
N LEU A 186 -14.08 2.70 -7.80
CA LEU A 186 -13.13 1.61 -7.58
C LEU A 186 -12.97 0.76 -8.85
N GLY A 187 -11.77 0.68 -9.39
CA GLY A 187 -11.38 -0.27 -10.43
C GLY A 187 -10.81 -1.53 -9.78
N ALA A 188 -11.65 -2.54 -9.56
CA ALA A 188 -11.24 -3.84 -9.03
C ALA A 188 -12.31 -4.90 -9.34
N HIS A 189 -11.93 -6.17 -9.28
CA HIS A 189 -12.90 -7.27 -9.19
C HIS A 189 -13.43 -7.36 -7.76
N VAL A 190 -14.73 -7.21 -7.57
CA VAL A 190 -15.36 -7.20 -6.25
C VAL A 190 -16.72 -7.89 -6.30
N THR A 191 -16.91 -8.96 -5.54
CA THR A 191 -18.23 -9.57 -5.37
C THR A 191 -19.12 -8.75 -4.45
N LYS A 192 -20.41 -9.08 -4.41
CA LYS A 192 -21.33 -8.46 -3.45
C LYS A 192 -20.91 -8.73 -2.00
N GLU A 193 -20.48 -9.95 -1.71
CA GLU A 193 -20.08 -10.38 -0.36
C GLU A 193 -18.87 -9.59 0.16
N LEU A 194 -17.87 -9.33 -0.70
CA LEU A 194 -16.73 -8.51 -0.33
C LEU A 194 -17.12 -7.02 -0.18
N ARG A 195 -17.90 -6.49 -1.13
CA ARG A 195 -18.35 -5.08 -1.08
C ARG A 195 -19.11 -4.78 0.21
N ASP A 196 -19.94 -5.70 0.67
CA ASP A 196 -20.75 -5.51 1.89
C ASP A 196 -19.89 -5.40 3.18
N GLN A 197 -18.59 -5.77 3.14
CA GLN A 197 -17.65 -5.56 4.24
C GLN A 197 -16.97 -4.20 4.24
N PHE A 198 -17.04 -3.45 3.14
CA PHE A 198 -16.38 -2.14 3.02
C PHE A 198 -16.93 -1.16 4.05
N ALA A 199 -16.05 -0.32 4.60
CA ALA A 199 -16.41 0.69 5.59
C ALA A 199 -17.26 1.84 5.01
N ALA A 200 -17.29 1.97 3.67
CA ALA A 200 -18.13 2.90 2.94
C ALA A 200 -18.68 2.25 1.65
N PRO A 201 -19.84 2.69 1.15
CA PRO A 201 -20.40 2.16 -0.09
C PRO A 201 -19.63 2.70 -1.30
N LEU A 202 -18.64 1.94 -1.78
CA LEU A 202 -17.86 2.31 -2.96
C LEU A 202 -18.54 1.82 -4.24
N PRO A 203 -18.79 2.72 -5.22
CA PRO A 203 -19.08 2.31 -6.59
C PRO A 203 -17.90 1.54 -7.20
N VAL A 204 -18.19 0.42 -7.86
CA VAL A 204 -17.21 -0.42 -8.57
C VAL A 204 -17.44 -0.24 -10.07
N ALA A 205 -16.37 0.08 -10.82
CA ALA A 205 -16.44 0.24 -12.27
C ALA A 205 -16.91 -1.06 -12.93
N GLY A 206 -17.90 -0.97 -13.83
CA GLY A 206 -18.52 -2.15 -14.44
C GLY A 206 -19.46 -2.95 -13.52
N GLY A 207 -19.64 -2.52 -12.28
CA GLY A 207 -20.52 -3.16 -11.30
C GLY A 207 -19.86 -4.27 -10.49
N LEU A 208 -20.68 -4.99 -9.73
CA LEU A 208 -20.22 -6.09 -8.88
C LEU A 208 -20.06 -7.37 -9.69
N ALA A 209 -18.98 -8.10 -9.43
CA ALA A 209 -18.75 -9.41 -10.00
C ALA A 209 -19.84 -10.40 -9.57
N PRO A 210 -20.25 -11.33 -10.46
CA PRO A 210 -21.19 -12.38 -10.09
C PRO A 210 -20.54 -13.34 -9.08
N THR A 211 -21.32 -13.88 -8.15
CA THR A 211 -20.82 -14.88 -7.20
C THR A 211 -20.76 -16.25 -7.89
N SER A 212 -19.59 -16.66 -8.36
CA SER A 212 -19.32 -17.98 -8.94
C SER A 212 -18.00 -18.54 -8.39
N THR A 213 -17.70 -19.83 -8.64
CA THR A 213 -16.40 -20.41 -8.23
C THR A 213 -15.22 -19.85 -9.02
N GLU A 214 -15.45 -19.34 -10.23
CA GLU A 214 -14.42 -18.72 -11.07
C GLU A 214 -14.32 -17.21 -10.84
N ASP A 215 -15.35 -16.62 -10.23
CA ASP A 215 -15.48 -15.17 -9.98
C ASP A 215 -15.44 -14.82 -8.47
N SER A 216 -14.96 -15.74 -7.63
CA SER A 216 -14.76 -15.45 -6.21
C SER A 216 -13.68 -14.39 -6.00
N ASP A 217 -13.80 -13.58 -4.96
CA ASP A 217 -12.76 -12.59 -4.65
C ASP A 217 -11.38 -13.24 -4.44
N ASP A 218 -10.34 -12.49 -4.81
CA ASP A 218 -8.96 -12.82 -4.45
C ASP A 218 -8.84 -12.95 -2.91
N ILE A 219 -8.07 -13.93 -2.44
CA ILE A 219 -7.88 -14.19 -1.01
C ILE A 219 -6.42 -14.02 -0.65
N HIS A 220 -6.16 -13.28 0.41
CA HIS A 220 -4.83 -13.11 0.99
C HIS A 220 -4.79 -13.75 2.37
N ILE A 221 -3.70 -14.45 2.69
CA ILE A 221 -3.44 -14.96 4.04
C ILE A 221 -2.33 -14.12 4.66
N ILE A 222 -2.66 -13.40 5.73
CA ILE A 222 -1.74 -12.51 6.43
C ILE A 222 -1.23 -13.23 7.69
N LEU A 223 0.04 -13.62 7.65
CA LEU A 223 0.73 -14.26 8.77
C LEU A 223 1.40 -13.21 9.64
N GLU A 224 0.72 -12.79 10.71
CA GLU A 224 1.26 -11.83 11.66
C GLU A 224 2.29 -12.48 12.58
N SER A 225 3.38 -11.76 12.83
CA SER A 225 4.39 -12.06 13.84
C SER A 225 4.42 -10.93 14.83
N VAL A 226 4.57 -11.24 16.12
CA VAL A 226 4.64 -10.21 17.17
C VAL A 226 6.06 -10.06 17.69
N SER A 227 6.40 -8.86 18.20
CA SER A 227 7.72 -8.62 18.79
C SER A 227 8.01 -9.62 19.91
N ASP A 228 9.26 -10.08 19.98
CA ASP A 228 9.76 -11.01 21.00
C ASP A 228 9.13 -12.42 20.95
N GLU A 229 8.38 -12.74 19.89
CA GLU A 229 7.90 -14.09 19.60
C GLU A 229 9.05 -15.02 19.20
N LEU A 230 8.93 -16.31 19.55
CA LEU A 230 9.91 -17.34 19.21
C LEU A 230 9.44 -18.24 18.07
N TRP A 231 10.34 -18.50 17.13
CA TRP A 231 10.17 -19.52 16.10
C TRP A 231 11.50 -20.26 15.92
N GLY A 232 11.54 -21.54 16.30
CA GLY A 232 12.81 -22.27 16.42
C GLY A 232 13.69 -21.65 17.51
N ASN A 233 14.91 -21.22 17.15
CA ASN A 233 15.84 -20.54 18.05
C ASN A 233 15.85 -19.02 17.86
N ASP A 234 15.09 -18.51 16.91
CA ASP A 234 15.10 -17.11 16.51
C ASP A 234 13.94 -16.34 17.10
N THR A 235 14.15 -15.04 17.28
CA THR A 235 13.20 -14.13 17.91
C THR A 235 12.80 -13.02 16.95
N CYS A 236 11.50 -12.75 16.83
CA CYS A 236 11.03 -11.67 15.97
C CYS A 236 11.38 -10.30 16.57
N PRO A 237 12.17 -9.46 15.90
CA PRO A 237 12.69 -8.22 16.50
C PRO A 237 11.63 -7.10 16.59
N ARG A 238 10.55 -7.20 15.81
CA ARG A 238 9.39 -6.31 15.84
C ARG A 238 8.17 -6.98 15.25
N ALA A 239 6.98 -6.52 15.64
CA ALA A 239 5.75 -6.92 14.98
C ALA A 239 5.82 -6.63 13.46
N ASN A 240 5.47 -7.65 12.68
CA ASN A 240 5.38 -7.57 11.23
C ASN A 240 4.48 -8.67 10.65
N ARG A 241 4.40 -8.77 9.33
CA ARG A 241 3.53 -9.73 8.63
C ARG A 241 4.16 -10.23 7.33
N LEU A 242 3.91 -11.50 7.02
CA LEU A 242 4.09 -12.07 5.69
C LEU A 242 2.70 -12.26 5.05
N ALA A 243 2.45 -11.58 3.94
CA ALA A 243 1.24 -11.77 3.14
C ALA A 243 1.48 -12.86 2.09
N LEU A 244 0.53 -13.78 1.97
CA LEU A 244 0.52 -14.86 0.99
C LEU A 244 -0.71 -14.73 0.13
N HIS A 245 -0.55 -14.84 -1.18
CA HIS A 245 -1.68 -14.75 -2.09
C HIS A 245 -1.54 -15.76 -3.23
N SER A 246 -2.67 -16.09 -3.84
CA SER A 246 -2.72 -16.95 -5.03
C SER A 246 -3.75 -16.42 -6.02
N ASP A 247 -3.69 -15.10 -6.21
CA ASP A 247 -4.69 -14.29 -6.89
C ASP A 247 -4.84 -14.64 -8.37
N VAL A 248 -6.00 -14.30 -8.91
CA VAL A 248 -6.33 -14.48 -10.33
C VAL A 248 -6.93 -13.21 -10.95
N HIS A 249 -7.34 -12.22 -10.15
CA HIS A 249 -7.90 -10.97 -10.66
C HIS A 249 -6.90 -9.80 -10.58
N SER A 250 -6.30 -9.58 -9.40
CA SER A 250 -5.41 -8.44 -9.13
C SER A 250 -4.16 -8.39 -10.02
N PRO A 251 -3.47 -9.52 -10.34
CA PRO A 251 -2.34 -9.51 -11.29
C PRO A 251 -2.72 -9.02 -12.69
N TYR A 252 -3.99 -9.17 -13.07
CA TYR A 252 -4.52 -8.69 -14.33
C TYR A 252 -5.03 -7.26 -14.28
N LEU A 253 -4.92 -6.55 -13.14
CA LEU A 253 -5.46 -5.20 -12.99
C LEU A 253 -6.95 -5.14 -13.40
N ARG A 254 -7.74 -6.16 -13.04
CA ARG A 254 -9.17 -6.25 -13.38
C ARG A 254 -9.89 -4.97 -12.93
N GLY A 255 -10.75 -4.43 -13.80
CA GLY A 255 -11.41 -3.14 -13.60
C GLY A 255 -10.82 -2.00 -14.43
N ILE A 256 -9.65 -2.16 -15.06
CA ILE A 256 -9.03 -1.08 -15.86
C ILE A 256 -9.79 -0.75 -17.13
N GLU A 257 -10.35 -1.76 -17.80
CA GLU A 257 -11.19 -1.56 -18.98
C GLU A 257 -12.47 -0.81 -18.62
N GLU A 258 -13.12 -1.23 -17.54
CA GLU A 258 -14.38 -0.66 -17.05
C GLU A 258 -14.18 0.77 -16.52
N VAL A 259 -13.08 1.03 -15.81
CA VAL A 259 -12.71 2.40 -15.40
C VAL A 259 -12.56 3.31 -16.61
N GLN A 260 -11.89 2.84 -17.67
CA GLN A 260 -11.77 3.63 -18.90
C GLN A 260 -13.13 3.92 -19.52
N GLU A 261 -14.01 2.92 -19.60
CA GLU A 261 -15.34 3.10 -20.18
C GLU A 261 -16.18 4.13 -19.40
N GLU A 262 -16.12 4.11 -18.06
CA GLU A 262 -16.79 5.10 -17.20
C GLU A 262 -16.24 6.53 -17.43
N ILE A 263 -14.93 6.67 -17.66
CA ILE A 263 -14.29 7.95 -17.98
C ILE A 263 -14.66 8.42 -19.39
N ASP A 264 -14.54 7.55 -20.40
CA ASP A 264 -14.76 7.86 -21.82
C ASP A 264 -16.23 8.21 -22.10
N SER A 265 -17.15 7.51 -21.45
CA SER A 265 -18.59 7.81 -21.52
C SER A 265 -18.97 9.10 -20.79
N GLY A 266 -18.08 9.61 -19.93
CA GLY A 266 -18.31 10.78 -19.08
C GLY A 266 -19.19 10.50 -17.86
N ALA A 267 -19.46 9.23 -17.55
CA ALA A 267 -20.18 8.81 -16.36
C ALA A 267 -19.39 9.10 -15.08
N PHE A 268 -18.05 9.07 -15.16
CA PHE A 268 -17.16 9.53 -14.10
C PHE A 268 -16.10 10.50 -14.64
N LYS A 269 -15.83 11.59 -13.91
CA LYS A 269 -14.85 12.61 -14.30
C LYS A 269 -13.81 12.76 -13.19
N PRO A 270 -12.66 12.08 -13.28
CA PRO A 270 -11.69 12.09 -12.20
C PRO A 270 -10.94 13.42 -12.10
N ASP A 271 -10.75 13.89 -10.87
CA ASP A 271 -9.71 14.87 -10.52
C ASP A 271 -8.36 14.15 -10.27
N ALA A 272 -8.40 12.87 -9.88
CA ALA A 272 -7.21 12.08 -9.63
C ALA A 272 -7.41 10.58 -9.90
N LEU A 273 -6.32 9.91 -10.27
CA LEU A 273 -6.18 8.47 -10.32
C LEU A 273 -5.16 8.04 -9.25
N VAL A 274 -5.53 7.09 -8.39
CA VAL A 274 -4.66 6.46 -7.40
C VAL A 274 -4.50 5.00 -7.77
N LEU A 275 -3.31 4.63 -8.24
CA LEU A 275 -3.03 3.33 -8.86
C LEU A 275 -2.07 2.50 -8.01
N GLY A 276 -2.31 1.20 -7.89
CA GLY A 276 -1.53 0.25 -7.10
C GLY A 276 -1.84 -1.21 -7.51
N ALA A 277 -1.53 -2.15 -6.62
CA ALA A 277 -1.58 -3.61 -6.84
C ALA A 277 -0.66 -4.15 -7.94
N PHE A 278 0.28 -3.33 -8.46
CA PHE A 278 1.29 -3.80 -9.40
C PHE A 278 2.12 -4.95 -8.82
N GLN A 279 2.38 -4.95 -7.52
CA GLN A 279 3.13 -6.01 -6.86
C GLN A 279 2.48 -7.40 -6.97
N MET A 280 1.17 -7.47 -7.24
CA MET A 280 0.46 -8.73 -7.48
C MET A 280 0.93 -9.43 -8.77
N MET A 281 1.59 -8.70 -9.66
CA MET A 281 2.18 -9.23 -10.89
C MET A 281 3.58 -9.83 -10.66
N ASP A 282 4.18 -9.58 -9.49
CA ASP A 282 5.51 -10.09 -9.13
C ASP A 282 5.44 -11.60 -8.84
N GLY A 283 6.29 -12.38 -9.50
CA GLY A 283 6.25 -13.84 -9.43
C GLY A 283 4.98 -14.52 -10.01
N PHE A 284 3.99 -13.76 -10.50
CA PHE A 284 2.77 -14.32 -11.06
C PHE A 284 3.02 -15.00 -12.41
N PRO A 285 2.60 -16.26 -12.59
CA PRO A 285 2.87 -17.03 -13.81
C PRO A 285 1.86 -16.69 -14.90
N PHE A 286 2.05 -15.55 -15.56
CA PHE A 286 1.27 -15.19 -16.74
C PHE A 286 1.36 -16.32 -17.79
N PRO A 287 0.21 -16.86 -18.26
CA PRO A 287 0.20 -17.98 -19.19
C PRO A 287 0.91 -17.69 -20.51
N ALA A 288 0.82 -16.45 -21.00
CA ALA A 288 1.44 -16.02 -22.23
C ALA A 288 2.62 -15.06 -21.97
N GLU A 289 3.70 -15.24 -22.71
CA GLU A 289 4.85 -14.33 -22.69
C GLU A 289 4.42 -12.91 -23.09
N GLY A 290 4.88 -11.91 -22.33
CA GLY A 290 4.58 -10.50 -22.56
C GLY A 290 3.21 -10.03 -22.08
N GLU A 291 2.34 -10.92 -21.58
CA GLU A 291 1.02 -10.53 -21.06
C GLU A 291 1.12 -9.58 -19.87
N ARG A 292 2.09 -9.80 -18.95
CA ARG A 292 2.42 -8.87 -17.86
C ARG A 292 2.67 -7.45 -18.38
N LEU A 293 3.55 -7.34 -19.37
CA LEU A 293 3.91 -6.06 -19.99
C LEU A 293 2.71 -5.41 -20.69
N GLN A 294 1.84 -6.18 -21.34
CA GLN A 294 0.62 -5.66 -21.95
C GLN A 294 -0.32 -5.05 -20.91
N ARG A 295 -0.47 -5.67 -19.72
CA ARG A 295 -1.27 -5.10 -18.62
C ARG A 295 -0.65 -3.81 -18.07
N LEU A 296 0.67 -3.75 -17.90
CA LEU A 296 1.36 -2.51 -17.52
C LEU A 296 1.21 -1.41 -18.57
N GLN A 297 1.30 -1.75 -19.86
CA GLN A 297 1.06 -0.82 -20.96
C GLN A 297 -0.39 -0.33 -20.99
N ARG A 298 -1.36 -1.18 -20.62
CA ARG A 298 -2.75 -0.74 -20.47
C ARG A 298 -2.92 0.23 -19.32
N ALA A 299 -2.29 -0.02 -18.16
CA ALA A 299 -2.23 0.95 -17.05
C ALA A 299 -1.60 2.28 -17.48
N ARG A 300 -0.51 2.22 -18.26
CA ARG A 300 0.11 3.39 -18.85
C ARG A 300 -0.86 4.15 -19.76
N GLN A 301 -1.57 3.45 -20.64
CA GLN A 301 -2.52 4.05 -21.56
C GLN A 301 -3.63 4.81 -20.81
N LEU A 302 -4.21 4.20 -19.76
CA LEU A 302 -5.20 4.87 -18.90
C LEU A 302 -4.67 6.23 -18.40
N THR A 303 -3.40 6.29 -17.95
CA THR A 303 -2.79 7.53 -17.44
C THR A 303 -2.46 8.55 -18.55
N ASP A 304 -2.09 8.09 -19.74
CA ASP A 304 -1.73 8.94 -20.88
C ASP A 304 -2.95 9.60 -21.52
N GLU A 305 -4.11 8.97 -21.45
CA GLU A 305 -5.36 9.49 -22.01
C GLU A 305 -6.00 10.59 -21.13
N GLN A 306 -5.54 10.76 -19.89
CA GLN A 306 -6.07 11.79 -19.00
C GLN A 306 -5.48 13.17 -19.28
N ASP A 307 -6.30 14.21 -19.14
CA ASP A 307 -5.86 15.61 -19.16
C ASP A 307 -4.82 15.88 -18.05
N PRO A 308 -3.75 16.67 -18.29
CA PRO A 308 -2.71 16.97 -17.29
C PRO A 308 -3.20 17.53 -15.94
N SER A 309 -4.41 18.07 -15.89
CA SER A 309 -5.06 18.50 -14.64
C SER A 309 -5.46 17.32 -13.74
N VAL A 310 -5.78 16.15 -14.30
CA VAL A 310 -6.07 14.92 -13.55
C VAL A 310 -4.77 14.39 -12.96
N LYS A 311 -4.66 14.29 -11.64
CA LYS A 311 -3.40 13.88 -10.97
C LYS A 311 -3.27 12.38 -10.85
N VAL A 312 -2.10 11.82 -11.19
CA VAL A 312 -1.83 10.39 -11.08
C VAL A 312 -0.87 10.11 -9.93
N HIS A 313 -1.32 9.34 -8.95
CA HIS A 313 -0.52 8.81 -7.87
C HIS A 313 -0.33 7.31 -8.03
N VAL A 314 0.90 6.82 -7.86
CA VAL A 314 1.20 5.38 -7.80
C VAL A 314 1.66 5.01 -6.41
N GLU A 315 0.92 4.11 -5.77
CA GLU A 315 1.27 3.52 -4.48
C GLU A 315 2.10 2.25 -4.73
N LEU A 316 3.36 2.27 -4.29
CA LEU A 316 4.26 1.14 -4.33
C LEU A 316 4.00 0.20 -3.15
N ALA A 317 4.36 -1.05 -3.34
CA ALA A 317 4.34 -2.10 -2.33
C ALA A 317 5.54 -3.04 -2.56
N SER A 318 5.59 -4.15 -1.82
CA SER A 318 6.76 -5.03 -1.78
C SER A 318 7.06 -5.63 -3.16
N PHE A 319 8.26 -5.40 -3.69
CA PHE A 319 8.77 -6.05 -4.92
C PHE A 319 9.99 -6.91 -4.58
N ALA A 320 10.03 -8.13 -5.12
CA ALA A 320 11.14 -9.06 -5.01
C ALA A 320 11.93 -9.19 -6.33
N ASN A 321 11.29 -8.92 -7.48
CA ASN A 321 11.89 -9.10 -8.80
C ASN A 321 12.36 -7.78 -9.45
N SER A 322 13.65 -7.69 -9.78
CA SER A 322 14.24 -6.50 -10.41
C SER A 322 13.87 -6.31 -11.88
N GLU A 323 13.59 -7.40 -12.62
CA GLU A 323 13.06 -7.32 -13.98
C GLU A 323 11.66 -6.71 -13.96
N PHE A 324 10.83 -7.07 -12.98
CA PHE A 324 9.52 -6.45 -12.83
C PHE A 324 9.61 -4.96 -12.45
N MET A 325 10.53 -4.59 -11.54
CA MET A 325 10.81 -3.19 -11.24
C MET A 325 11.28 -2.41 -12.48
N LYS A 326 12.09 -3.05 -13.33
CA LYS A 326 12.50 -2.50 -14.62
C LYS A 326 11.32 -2.30 -15.56
N GLU A 327 10.39 -3.25 -15.67
CA GLU A 327 9.20 -3.10 -16.51
C GLU A 327 8.31 -1.93 -16.04
N LEU A 328 8.11 -1.77 -14.73
CA LEU A 328 7.39 -0.62 -14.16
C LEU A 328 8.06 0.72 -14.49
N TYR A 329 9.40 0.75 -14.42
CA TYR A 329 10.17 1.93 -14.79
C TYR A 329 10.08 2.23 -16.29
N ASP A 330 10.33 1.24 -17.15
CA ASP A 330 10.37 1.37 -18.61
C ASP A 330 9.00 1.72 -19.20
N THR A 331 7.93 1.17 -18.63
CA THR A 331 6.56 1.53 -19.02
C THR A 331 6.19 2.95 -18.57
N GLY A 332 6.96 3.55 -17.68
CA GLY A 332 6.74 4.92 -17.18
C GLY A 332 5.81 4.99 -15.98
N MET A 333 5.44 3.87 -15.36
CA MET A 333 4.59 3.87 -14.17
C MET A 333 5.31 4.45 -12.94
N LEU A 334 6.64 4.49 -12.94
CA LEU A 334 7.45 5.09 -11.86
C LEU A 334 7.95 6.51 -12.15
N THR A 335 7.85 6.98 -13.39
CA THR A 335 8.53 8.22 -13.83
C THR A 335 7.62 9.21 -14.56
N ARG A 336 6.54 8.72 -15.17
CA ARG A 336 5.61 9.52 -15.97
C ARG A 336 4.24 9.65 -15.28
N VAL A 337 4.27 9.86 -13.96
CA VAL A 337 3.12 10.07 -13.06
C VAL A 337 3.35 11.33 -12.22
N ASP A 338 2.34 11.87 -11.54
CA ASP A 338 2.47 13.09 -10.76
C ASP A 338 3.06 12.82 -9.36
N SER A 339 2.74 11.67 -8.75
CA SER A 339 3.16 11.33 -7.40
C SER A 339 3.44 9.84 -7.19
N LEU A 340 4.39 9.55 -6.29
CA LEU A 340 4.69 8.21 -5.79
C LEU A 340 4.42 8.13 -4.28
N GLY A 341 3.90 7.00 -3.82
CA GLY A 341 3.74 6.64 -2.41
C GLY A 341 4.46 5.33 -2.11
N MET A 342 5.12 5.22 -0.95
CA MET A 342 5.90 4.03 -0.58
C MET A 342 6.28 4.00 0.91
N ASN A 343 6.60 2.82 1.44
CA ASN A 343 7.15 2.72 2.80
C ASN A 343 8.70 2.85 2.84
N GLU A 344 9.31 2.72 4.02
CA GLU A 344 10.77 2.76 4.19
C GLU A 344 11.55 1.69 3.40
N GLN A 345 10.98 0.50 3.23
CA GLN A 345 11.56 -0.64 2.53
C GLN A 345 11.55 -0.38 1.03
N GLU A 346 10.38 -0.06 0.46
CA GLU A 346 10.27 0.28 -0.96
C GLU A 346 11.09 1.52 -1.33
N LEU A 347 11.16 2.54 -0.45
CA LEU A 347 12.04 3.68 -0.66
C LEU A 347 13.49 3.26 -0.79
N THR A 348 13.96 2.42 0.13
CA THR A 348 15.35 1.96 0.14
C THR A 348 15.64 1.11 -1.08
N THR A 349 14.77 0.16 -1.41
CA THR A 349 14.90 -0.72 -2.57
C THR A 349 14.89 0.05 -3.88
N PHE A 350 13.94 0.98 -4.06
CA PHE A 350 13.84 1.76 -5.29
C PHE A 350 15.01 2.74 -5.45
N THR A 351 15.42 3.40 -4.36
CA THR A 351 16.60 4.29 -4.39
C THR A 351 17.86 3.51 -4.76
N ASP A 352 18.08 2.36 -4.14
CA ASP A 352 19.24 1.51 -4.39
C ASP A 352 19.24 1.00 -5.83
N TRP A 353 18.12 0.44 -6.30
CA TRP A 353 17.94 -0.06 -7.67
C TRP A 353 18.18 1.03 -8.71
N LEU A 354 17.62 2.22 -8.52
CA LEU A 354 17.76 3.34 -9.47
C LEU A 354 19.17 3.96 -9.43
N SER A 355 19.85 3.92 -8.29
CA SER A 355 21.23 4.41 -8.13
C SER A 355 22.28 3.49 -8.75
N LYS A 356 21.97 2.19 -8.83
CA LYS A 356 22.85 1.19 -9.42
C LYS A 356 22.68 1.18 -10.94
N SER A 357 23.78 1.46 -11.64
CA SER A 357 23.92 1.21 -13.09
C SER A 357 23.49 -0.24 -13.41
N PRO A 358 23.00 -0.56 -14.64
CA PRO A 358 22.60 -1.90 -15.10
C PRO A 358 23.67 -3.01 -15.02
N THR A 359 24.75 -2.78 -14.28
CA THR A 359 25.85 -3.72 -13.99
C THR A 359 25.83 -4.27 -12.57
N SER A 360 24.88 -3.87 -11.72
CA SER A 360 24.65 -4.58 -10.45
C SER A 360 24.01 -5.94 -10.74
N ASP A 361 24.21 -6.92 -9.86
CA ASP A 361 23.71 -8.30 -9.98
C ASP A 361 22.17 -8.43 -10.05
N GLY A 362 21.45 -7.31 -10.12
CA GLY A 362 20.00 -7.26 -10.22
C GLY A 362 19.30 -7.65 -8.93
N SER A 363 20.01 -7.84 -7.81
CA SER A 363 19.37 -8.19 -6.54
C SER A 363 18.69 -6.97 -5.90
N LEU A 364 17.40 -7.09 -5.59
CA LEU A 364 16.67 -6.09 -4.80
C LEU A 364 16.94 -6.28 -3.31
N ILE A 365 16.87 -5.19 -2.55
CA ILE A 365 16.90 -5.26 -1.09
C ILE A 365 15.60 -5.92 -0.62
N ARG A 366 15.71 -7.13 -0.07
CA ARG A 366 14.57 -7.97 0.31
C ARG A 366 14.03 -7.65 1.71
N ALA A 367 14.92 -7.25 2.62
CA ALA A 367 14.58 -6.79 3.96
C ALA A 367 15.44 -5.57 4.34
N SER A 368 14.80 -4.45 4.67
CA SER A 368 15.49 -3.28 5.23
C SER A 368 15.63 -3.39 6.75
N ASP A 369 16.44 -2.49 7.35
CA ASP A 369 16.52 -2.36 8.81
C ASP A 369 15.10 -2.23 9.40
N SER A 370 14.80 -3.06 10.39
CA SER A 370 13.49 -3.13 11.04
C SER A 370 13.15 -1.88 11.85
N ARG A 371 14.15 -1.04 12.18
CA ARG A 371 13.99 0.24 12.89
C ARG A 371 14.87 1.31 12.25
N PRO A 372 14.58 1.72 11.00
CA PRO A 372 15.47 2.62 10.29
C PRO A 372 15.51 3.97 10.99
N LYS A 373 16.71 4.55 11.13
CA LYS A 373 16.86 5.90 11.68
C LYS A 373 16.15 6.89 10.75
N VAL A 374 15.38 7.82 11.31
CA VAL A 374 14.70 8.90 10.56
C VAL A 374 15.63 9.57 9.55
N ARG A 375 16.88 9.86 9.96
CA ARG A 375 17.89 10.44 9.08
C ARG A 375 18.15 9.58 7.83
N ASN A 376 18.25 8.26 7.96
CA ASN A 376 18.54 7.38 6.83
C ASN A 376 17.38 7.38 5.82
N VAL A 377 16.13 7.35 6.32
CA VAL A 377 14.94 7.43 5.45
C VAL A 377 14.88 8.77 4.73
N LEU A 378 15.16 9.88 5.41
CA LEU A 378 15.18 11.21 4.79
C LEU A 378 16.36 11.40 3.82
N ASP A 379 17.52 10.80 4.09
CA ASP A 379 18.68 10.80 3.19
C ASP A 379 18.36 9.98 1.93
N ALA A 380 17.72 8.81 2.07
CA ALA A 380 17.22 8.00 0.95
C ALA A 380 16.17 8.76 0.10
N LEU A 381 15.20 9.42 0.75
CA LEU A 381 14.21 10.25 0.07
C LEU A 381 14.84 11.38 -0.76
N ARG A 382 15.84 12.08 -0.22
CA ARG A 382 16.58 13.11 -0.96
C ARG A 382 17.39 12.56 -2.12
N ASN A 383 17.93 11.35 -1.98
CA ASN A 383 18.67 10.70 -3.07
C ASN A 383 17.72 10.25 -4.18
N LEU A 384 16.60 9.62 -3.83
CA LEU A 384 15.58 9.24 -4.80
C LEU A 384 15.06 10.45 -5.56
N TRP A 385 14.78 11.55 -4.86
CA TRP A 385 14.33 12.79 -5.49
C TRP A 385 15.28 13.28 -6.59
N LYS A 386 16.60 13.29 -6.33
CA LYS A 386 17.60 13.67 -7.35
C LYS A 386 17.60 12.72 -8.55
N LEU A 387 17.53 11.41 -8.30
CA LEU A 387 17.48 10.41 -9.39
C LEU A 387 16.22 10.58 -10.25
N ILE A 388 15.10 10.94 -9.62
CA ILE A 388 13.84 11.23 -10.29
C ILE A 388 13.92 12.56 -11.06
N GLU A 389 14.57 13.60 -10.52
CA GLU A 389 14.85 14.85 -11.24
C GLU A 389 15.68 14.59 -12.51
N ASP A 390 16.76 13.82 -12.39
CA ASP A 390 17.61 13.42 -13.53
C ASP A 390 16.81 12.64 -14.57
N ALA A 391 15.97 11.69 -14.14
CA ALA A 391 15.06 10.96 -15.03
C ALA A 391 14.06 11.90 -15.71
N ASN A 392 13.48 12.84 -14.97
CA ASN A 392 12.52 13.83 -15.45
C ASN A 392 13.12 14.78 -16.51
N GLU A 393 14.42 15.09 -16.46
CA GLU A 393 15.10 15.90 -17.49
C GLU A 393 15.22 15.14 -18.82
N GLY A 394 15.42 13.82 -18.77
CA GLY A 394 15.53 12.97 -19.96
C GLY A 394 14.19 12.59 -20.61
N LEU A 395 13.06 12.79 -19.91
CA LEU A 395 11.74 12.37 -20.37
C LEU A 395 11.01 13.48 -21.13
N ASN A 396 10.64 13.20 -22.37
CA ASN A 396 9.73 14.04 -23.16
C ASN A 396 8.27 13.74 -22.79
N THR A 397 7.87 14.13 -21.58
CA THR A 397 6.51 13.90 -21.05
C THR A 397 5.96 15.13 -20.36
N THR A 398 4.65 15.29 -20.39
CA THR A 398 3.91 16.35 -19.67
C THR A 398 3.64 15.99 -18.21
N ARG A 399 3.79 14.71 -17.83
CA ARG A 399 3.60 14.22 -16.46
C ARG A 399 4.93 13.81 -15.85
N LYS A 400 5.37 14.54 -14.84
CA LYS A 400 6.63 14.31 -14.14
C LYS A 400 6.35 14.07 -12.66
N VAL A 401 7.14 13.21 -12.04
CA VAL A 401 7.03 12.98 -10.60
C VAL A 401 7.46 14.26 -9.91
N THR A 402 6.51 14.89 -9.22
CA THR A 402 6.69 16.15 -8.48
C THR A 402 6.28 16.01 -7.01
N ARG A 403 5.94 14.78 -6.59
CA ARG A 403 5.65 14.48 -5.20
C ARG A 403 6.03 13.05 -4.84
N ILE A 404 6.82 12.89 -3.78
CA ILE A 404 7.10 11.58 -3.17
C ILE A 404 6.58 11.60 -1.74
N HIS A 405 5.74 10.62 -1.40
CA HIS A 405 5.18 10.43 -0.07
C HIS A 405 5.72 9.15 0.54
N VAL A 406 6.55 9.30 1.56
CA VAL A 406 7.06 8.18 2.35
C VAL A 406 6.25 8.05 3.61
N HIS A 407 5.74 6.85 3.87
CA HIS A 407 5.05 6.52 5.12
C HIS A 407 5.82 5.42 5.87
N THR A 408 6.03 5.63 7.17
CA THR A 408 6.66 4.64 8.04
C THR A 408 5.78 4.43 9.25
N LEU A 409 6.09 3.42 10.08
CA LEU A 409 5.37 3.26 11.36
C LEU A 409 5.46 4.49 12.28
N ALA A 410 6.59 5.22 12.24
CA ALA A 410 6.87 6.26 13.22
C ALA A 410 6.57 7.69 12.72
N PHE A 411 6.62 7.92 11.42
CA PHE A 411 6.41 9.22 10.80
C PHE A 411 6.06 9.11 9.32
N GLN A 412 5.60 10.20 8.74
CA GLN A 412 5.47 10.36 7.29
C GLN A 412 6.28 11.57 6.82
N ALA A 413 6.75 11.51 5.59
CA ALA A 413 7.44 12.61 4.94
C ALA A 413 6.90 12.80 3.53
N VAL A 414 6.73 14.05 3.13
CA VAL A 414 6.31 14.43 1.78
C VAL A 414 7.39 15.36 1.22
N MET A 415 7.87 15.05 0.03
CA MET A 415 8.78 15.89 -0.75
C MET A 415 8.04 16.37 -2.00
N ILE A 416 8.08 17.67 -2.25
CA ILE A 416 7.40 18.39 -3.34
C ILE A 416 8.34 19.42 -3.96
#